data_AF-A0A8J5CI02-F1
#
_entry.id   AF-A0A8J5CI02-F1
#
_cell.length_a   1.000
_cell.length_b   1.000
_cell.length_c   1.000
_cell.angle_alpha   90.00
_cell.angle_beta   90.00
_cell.angle_gamma   90.00
#
_symmetry.space_group_name_H-M   'P 1'
#
loop_
_entity.id
_entity.type
_entity.pdbx_description
1 polymer ?
#
loop_
_entity_poly.entity_id
_entity_poly.type
_entity_poly.pdbx_seq_one_letter_code
_entity_poly.pdbx_strand_id
1 'polypeptide(L)'
;MYSHITAFEVKLRLWEAQLAAGQFMHFPRIVACAPDDVDLNTCVGVVTSLREEFASRFTGVRPLALGFKLFTSPFDFPVDEAPAPLQMELVELQCNDELKAKYHTASPLSFLRDLVLPSNKFPNYIEHVKRIGAIFGSTYCCEQLFSKMKYTKSRIRSQLSDRHLNDILLLSTSSIDPDI
;
A
#
# COMPACT_ATOMS: atom_id res chain seq x y z
N MET A 1 3.58 -2.13 2.25
CA MET A 1 2.23 -1.52 2.08
C MET A 1 1.13 -2.45 2.54
N TYR A 2 0.95 -3.64 1.96
CA TYR A 2 -0.12 -4.58 2.38
C TYR A 2 -0.02 -4.97 3.87
N SER A 3 1.20 -5.15 4.39
CA SER A 3 1.46 -5.33 5.82
C SER A 3 0.99 -4.16 6.70
N HIS A 4 1.05 -2.92 6.21
CA HIS A 4 0.55 -1.75 6.95
C HIS A 4 -0.97 -1.68 6.94
N ILE A 5 -1.61 -2.03 5.81
CA ILE A 5 -3.08 -2.12 5.70
C ILE A 5 -3.59 -3.16 6.69
N THR A 6 -3.05 -4.37 6.64
CA THR A 6 -3.44 -5.47 7.54
C THR A 6 -3.17 -5.14 9.01
N ALA A 7 -2.00 -4.57 9.34
CA ALA A 7 -1.70 -4.14 10.70
C ALA A 7 -2.68 -3.07 11.21
N PHE A 8 -3.09 -2.12 10.36
CA PHE A 8 -4.05 -1.09 10.75
C PHE A 8 -5.45 -1.67 10.97
N GLU A 9 -5.91 -2.60 10.12
CA GLU A 9 -7.18 -3.30 10.34
C GLU A 9 -7.20 -4.07 11.67
N VAL A 10 -6.11 -4.75 12.00
CA VAL A 10 -5.96 -5.46 13.28
C VAL A 10 -5.99 -4.48 14.45
N LYS A 11 -5.32 -3.33 14.32
CA LYS A 11 -5.37 -2.26 15.34
C LYS A 11 -6.78 -1.73 15.55
N LEU A 12 -7.54 -1.47 14.48
CA LEU A 12 -8.93 -1.00 14.60
C LEU A 12 -9.81 -2.00 15.35
N ARG A 13 -9.68 -3.30 15.04
CA ARG A 13 -10.40 -4.36 15.78
C ARG A 13 -10.00 -4.44 17.25
N LEU A 14 -8.70 -4.33 17.53
CA LEU A 14 -8.19 -4.32 18.90
C LEU A 14 -8.74 -3.11 19.68
N TRP A 15 -8.72 -1.92 19.08
CA TRP A 15 -9.20 -0.69 19.70
C TRP A 15 -10.71 -0.71 19.95
N GLU A 16 -11.50 -1.23 19.02
CA GLU A 16 -12.95 -1.43 19.19
C GLU A 16 -13.24 -2.33 20.39
N ALA A 17 -12.56 -3.48 20.49
CA ALA A 17 -12.72 -4.41 21.59
C ALA A 17 -12.28 -3.82 22.94
N GLN A 18 -11.16 -3.09 22.96
CA GLN A 18 -10.67 -2.41 24.16
C GLN A 18 -11.62 -1.33 24.64
N LEU A 19 -12.13 -0.49 23.74
CA LEU A 19 -13.10 0.55 24.10
C LEU A 19 -14.40 -0.08 24.62
N ALA A 20 -14.90 -1.14 23.99
CA ALA A 20 -16.09 -1.85 24.47
C ALA A 20 -15.88 -2.50 25.86
N ALA A 21 -14.64 -2.89 26.19
CA ALA A 21 -14.26 -3.45 27.48
C ALA A 21 -13.84 -2.39 28.52
N GLY A 22 -13.93 -1.09 28.22
CA GLY A 22 -13.49 -0.01 29.11
C GLY A 22 -11.96 0.05 29.33
N GLN A 23 -11.18 -0.47 28.39
CA GLN A 23 -9.72 -0.48 28.45
C GLN A 23 -9.12 0.69 27.63
N PHE A 24 -8.40 1.59 28.31
CA PHE A 24 -7.94 2.85 27.71
C PHE A 24 -6.41 2.94 27.51
N MET A 25 -5.71 1.81 27.57
CA MET A 25 -4.24 1.71 27.45
C MET A 25 -3.64 2.32 26.17
N HIS A 26 -4.44 2.48 25.12
CA HIS A 26 -4.03 3.14 23.86
C HIS A 26 -4.72 4.49 23.60
N PHE A 27 -5.46 5.00 24.60
CA PHE A 27 -6.20 6.27 24.53
C PHE A 27 -5.82 7.20 25.69
N PRO A 28 -4.60 7.77 25.70
CA PRO A 28 -4.11 8.59 26.82
C PRO A 28 -5.00 9.79 27.15
N ARG A 29 -5.69 10.34 26.16
CA ARG A 29 -6.63 11.46 26.36
C ARG A 29 -7.90 11.03 27.09
N ILE A 30 -8.42 9.83 26.84
CA ILE A 30 -9.59 9.31 27.56
C ILE A 30 -9.22 9.07 29.03
N VAL A 31 -8.02 8.53 29.28
CA VAL A 31 -7.48 8.38 30.63
C VAL A 31 -7.35 9.74 31.34
N ALA A 32 -6.92 10.78 30.62
CA ALA A 32 -6.71 12.11 31.19
C ALA A 32 -8.01 12.90 31.44
N CYS A 33 -9.09 12.63 30.71
CA CYS A 33 -10.34 13.41 30.76
C CYS A 33 -11.39 12.90 31.76
N ALA A 34 -11.04 11.95 32.64
CA ALA A 34 -11.96 11.19 33.49
C ALA A 34 -12.96 10.34 32.66
N PRO A 35 -12.89 9.00 32.72
CA PRO A 35 -13.65 8.12 31.84
C PRO A 35 -15.18 8.20 32.00
N ASP A 36 -15.67 8.74 33.12
CA ASP A 36 -17.11 8.89 33.40
C ASP A 36 -17.79 9.99 32.57
N ASP A 37 -17.02 10.93 32.02
CA ASP A 37 -17.51 12.08 31.23
C ASP A 37 -17.45 11.82 29.71
N VAL A 38 -16.93 10.66 29.30
CA VAL A 38 -16.76 10.29 27.89
C VAL A 38 -17.85 9.33 27.45
N ASP A 39 -18.61 9.69 26.42
CA ASP A 39 -19.55 8.77 25.77
C ASP A 39 -18.79 7.68 25.01
N LEU A 40 -18.51 6.59 25.73
CA LEU A 40 -17.78 5.44 25.22
C LEU A 40 -18.51 4.75 24.07
N ASN A 41 -19.84 4.79 24.04
CA ASN A 41 -20.64 4.22 22.95
C ASN A 41 -20.41 4.98 21.65
N THR A 42 -20.32 6.31 21.72
CA THR A 42 -19.95 7.13 20.56
C THR A 42 -18.52 6.82 20.09
N CYS A 43 -17.55 6.68 20.99
CA CYS A 43 -16.17 6.31 20.61
C CYS A 43 -16.11 4.94 19.92
N VAL A 44 -16.78 3.92 20.48
CA VAL A 44 -16.89 2.58 19.87
C VAL A 44 -17.55 2.68 18.49
N GLY A 45 -18.64 3.47 18.37
CA GLY A 45 -19.33 3.70 17.11
C GLY A 45 -18.41 4.28 16.04
N VAL A 46 -17.62 5.31 16.38
CA VAL A 46 -16.66 5.93 15.45
C VAL A 46 -15.59 4.93 14.99
N VAL A 47 -15.03 4.14 15.91
CA VAL A 47 -14.01 3.13 15.56
C VAL A 47 -14.62 2.03 14.69
N THR A 48 -15.86 1.64 14.96
CA THR A 48 -16.60 0.64 14.18
C THR A 48 -16.85 1.13 12.75
N SER A 49 -17.36 2.34 12.57
CA SER A 49 -17.55 2.94 11.24
C SER A 49 -16.23 3.09 10.50
N LEU A 50 -15.16 3.54 11.19
CA LEU A 50 -13.84 3.63 10.58
C LEU A 50 -13.32 2.27 10.11
N ARG A 51 -13.51 1.22 10.91
CA ARG A 51 -13.15 -0.16 10.55
C ARG A 51 -13.91 -0.63 9.31
N GLU A 52 -15.21 -0.39 9.25
CA GLU A 52 -16.07 -0.80 8.12
C GLU A 52 -15.71 -0.07 6.83
N GLU A 53 -15.55 1.26 6.90
CA GLU A 53 -15.11 2.08 5.76
C GLU A 53 -13.72 1.66 5.28
N PHE A 54 -12.78 1.44 6.20
CA PHE A 54 -11.45 0.98 5.87
C PHE A 54 -11.49 -0.42 5.21
N ALA A 55 -12.27 -1.34 5.78
CA ALA A 55 -12.40 -2.68 5.23
C ALA A 55 -13.04 -2.67 3.83
N SER A 56 -14.07 -1.85 3.63
CA SER A 56 -14.74 -1.63 2.35
C SER A 56 -13.77 -1.09 1.30
N ARG A 57 -13.02 -0.03 1.65
CA ARG A 57 -12.05 0.62 0.75
C ARG A 57 -10.97 -0.31 0.24
N PHE A 58 -10.50 -1.26 1.06
CA PHE A 58 -9.43 -2.19 0.69
C PHE A 58 -9.93 -3.57 0.23
N THR A 59 -11.24 -3.75 0.02
CA THR A 59 -11.81 -5.04 -0.44
C THR A 59 -11.13 -5.57 -1.70
N GLY A 60 -10.88 -4.71 -2.70
CA GLY A 60 -10.22 -5.10 -3.95
C GLY A 60 -8.73 -5.45 -3.82
N VAL A 61 -8.09 -5.10 -2.70
CA VAL A 61 -6.67 -5.37 -2.44
C VAL A 61 -6.48 -6.72 -1.74
N ARG A 62 -7.49 -7.22 -1.00
CA ARG A 62 -7.39 -8.49 -0.26
C ARG A 62 -7.11 -9.71 -1.15
N PRO A 63 -7.73 -9.87 -2.34
CA PRO A 63 -7.42 -11.00 -3.22
C PRO A 63 -5.96 -11.02 -3.71
N LEU A 64 -5.28 -9.88 -3.64
CA LEU A 64 -3.88 -9.74 -4.07
C LEU A 64 -2.88 -10.08 -2.96
N ALA A 65 -3.33 -10.48 -1.77
CA ALA A 65 -2.49 -10.78 -0.61
C ALA A 65 -1.36 -11.78 -0.93
N LEU A 66 -1.71 -12.91 -1.56
CA LEU A 66 -0.74 -13.91 -1.97
C LEU A 66 0.22 -13.36 -3.03
N GLY A 67 -0.29 -12.54 -3.95
CA GLY A 67 0.54 -11.87 -4.95
C GLY A 67 1.56 -10.92 -4.33
N PHE A 68 1.17 -10.17 -3.30
CA PHE A 68 2.11 -9.33 -2.54
C PHE A 68 3.13 -10.17 -1.79
N LYS A 69 2.72 -11.28 -1.16
CA LYS A 69 3.63 -12.18 -0.43
C LYS A 69 4.66 -12.81 -1.38
N LEU A 70 4.22 -13.27 -2.55
CA LEU A 70 5.11 -13.81 -3.60
C LEU A 70 6.08 -12.74 -4.13
N PHE A 71 5.61 -11.49 -4.26
CA PHE A 71 6.45 -10.37 -4.66
C PHE A 71 7.50 -10.02 -3.59
N THR A 72 7.12 -10.02 -2.31
CA THR A 72 8.03 -9.63 -1.23
C THR A 72 9.02 -10.72 -0.86
N SER A 73 8.65 -11.99 -0.98
CA SER A 73 9.42 -13.13 -0.47
C SER A 73 9.40 -14.32 -1.44
N PRO A 74 9.89 -14.14 -2.69
CA PRO A 74 9.80 -15.17 -3.72
C PRO A 74 10.58 -16.46 -3.39
N PHE A 75 11.69 -16.34 -2.65
CA PHE A 75 12.54 -17.49 -2.29
C PHE A 75 12.00 -18.35 -1.16
N ASP A 76 11.05 -17.83 -0.38
CA ASP A 76 10.44 -18.50 0.78
C ASP A 76 8.94 -18.77 0.55
N PHE A 77 8.45 -18.52 -0.67
CA PHE A 77 7.03 -18.66 -0.99
C PHE A 77 6.67 -20.13 -1.24
N PRO A 78 5.62 -20.68 -0.62
CA PRO A 78 5.15 -22.05 -0.88
C PRO A 78 4.67 -22.20 -2.32
N VAL A 79 5.36 -23.05 -3.11
CA VAL A 79 5.11 -23.21 -4.55
C VAL A 79 3.68 -23.70 -4.84
N ASP A 80 3.12 -24.51 -3.96
CA ASP A 80 1.75 -25.05 -4.04
C ASP A 80 0.67 -23.97 -3.89
N GLU A 81 0.95 -22.87 -3.18
CA GLU A 81 0.04 -21.72 -3.08
C GLU A 81 0.15 -20.77 -4.29
N ALA A 82 1.14 -20.96 -5.18
CA ALA A 82 1.36 -20.08 -6.31
C ALA A 82 0.39 -20.40 -7.46
N PRO A 83 0.00 -19.40 -8.28
CA PRO A 83 -0.78 -19.64 -9.49
C PRO A 83 -0.07 -20.66 -10.41
N ALA A 84 -0.83 -21.59 -10.98
CA ALA A 84 -0.31 -22.64 -11.88
C ALA A 84 0.75 -22.18 -12.90
N PRO A 85 0.59 -21.06 -13.64
CA PRO A 85 1.61 -20.62 -14.61
C PRO A 85 2.93 -20.16 -13.97
N LEU A 86 2.94 -19.85 -12.67
CA LEU A 86 4.12 -19.39 -11.94
C LEU A 86 4.86 -20.54 -11.25
N GLN A 87 4.22 -21.69 -11.02
CA GLN A 87 4.79 -22.74 -10.16
C GLN A 87 6.13 -23.26 -10.67
N MET A 88 6.23 -23.59 -11.97
CA MET A 88 7.47 -24.11 -12.56
C MET A 88 8.59 -23.07 -12.54
N GLU A 89 8.30 -21.83 -12.95
CA GLU A 89 9.27 -20.74 -12.90
C GLU A 89 9.71 -20.43 -11.47
N LEU A 90 8.81 -20.53 -10.49
CA LEU A 90 9.10 -20.31 -9.09
C LEU A 90 10.02 -21.40 -8.53
N VAL A 91 9.84 -22.66 -8.93
CA VAL A 91 10.77 -23.75 -8.57
C VAL A 91 12.17 -23.45 -9.10
N GLU A 92 12.27 -23.12 -10.40
CA GLU A 92 13.56 -22.79 -11.02
C GLU A 92 14.22 -21.56 -10.38
N LEU A 93 13.42 -20.55 -10.05
CA LEU A 93 13.88 -19.35 -9.34
C LEU A 93 14.41 -19.71 -7.94
N GLN A 94 13.66 -20.49 -7.17
CA GLN A 94 14.00 -20.87 -5.79
C GLN A 94 15.24 -21.77 -5.71
N CYS A 95 15.45 -22.62 -6.72
CA CYS A 95 16.62 -23.48 -6.83
C CYS A 95 17.87 -22.77 -7.39
N ASN A 96 17.77 -21.51 -7.82
CA ASN A 96 18.89 -20.76 -8.35
C ASN A 96 19.67 -20.03 -7.24
N ASP A 97 20.76 -20.65 -6.77
CA ASP A 97 21.59 -20.12 -5.69
C ASP A 97 22.20 -18.75 -6.01
N GLU A 98 22.55 -18.48 -7.27
CA GLU A 98 23.11 -17.18 -7.68
C GLU A 98 22.08 -16.06 -7.53
N LEU A 99 20.84 -16.31 -7.99
CA LEU A 99 19.74 -15.35 -7.85
C LEU A 99 19.34 -15.17 -6.39
N LYS A 100 19.34 -16.26 -5.61
CA LYS A 100 19.07 -16.20 -4.17
C LYS A 100 20.12 -15.36 -3.43
N ALA A 101 21.41 -15.59 -3.70
CA ALA A 101 22.49 -14.80 -3.13
C ALA A 101 22.38 -13.32 -3.51
N LYS A 102 22.07 -13.02 -4.78
CA LYS A 102 21.84 -11.64 -5.24
C LYS A 102 20.65 -10.98 -4.55
N TYR A 103 19.55 -11.71 -4.35
CA TYR A 103 18.36 -11.20 -3.66
C TYR A 103 18.66 -10.79 -2.21
N HIS A 104 19.51 -11.55 -1.50
CA HIS A 104 19.90 -11.20 -0.12
C HIS A 104 20.96 -10.10 -0.03
N THR A 105 21.77 -9.91 -1.08
CA THR A 105 22.86 -8.92 -1.08
C THR A 105 22.43 -7.56 -1.63
N ALA A 106 21.52 -7.56 -2.62
CA ALA A 106 21.07 -6.37 -3.29
C ALA A 106 19.77 -5.83 -2.68
N SER A 107 19.46 -4.55 -2.94
CA SER A 107 18.12 -4.05 -2.61
C SER A 107 17.05 -4.79 -3.45
N PRO A 108 15.82 -4.95 -2.94
CA PRO A 108 14.75 -5.62 -3.69
C PRO A 108 14.51 -4.99 -5.07
N LEU A 109 14.57 -3.66 -5.18
CA LEU A 109 14.38 -2.97 -6.46
C LEU A 109 15.52 -3.19 -7.44
N SER A 110 16.78 -3.22 -6.97
CA SER A 110 17.92 -3.55 -7.83
C SER A 110 17.87 -5.00 -8.29
N PHE A 111 17.50 -5.94 -7.41
CA PHE A 111 17.31 -7.34 -7.79
C PHE A 111 16.25 -7.49 -8.88
N LEU A 112 15.07 -6.88 -8.68
CA LEU A 112 13.99 -6.94 -9.67
C LEU A 112 14.40 -6.29 -11.00
N ARG A 113 15.09 -5.16 -10.96
CA ARG A 113 15.62 -4.51 -12.16
C ARG A 113 16.58 -5.44 -12.92
N ASP A 114 17.52 -6.06 -12.20
CA ASP A 114 18.53 -6.93 -12.78
C ASP A 114 17.97 -8.30 -13.21
N LEU A 115 16.80 -8.69 -12.69
CA LEU A 115 16.04 -9.87 -13.14
C LEU A 115 15.21 -9.57 -14.40
N VAL A 116 14.59 -8.38 -14.48
CA VAL A 116 13.66 -7.98 -15.56
C VAL A 116 14.39 -7.55 -16.83
N LEU A 117 15.58 -6.96 -16.73
CA LEU A 117 16.33 -6.40 -17.87
C LEU A 117 17.03 -7.43 -18.79
N PRO A 118 17.67 -8.51 -18.29
CA PRO A 118 18.59 -9.28 -19.13
C PRO A 118 18.05 -10.64 -19.60
N SER A 119 16.94 -11.16 -19.07
CA SER A 119 16.61 -12.57 -19.25
C SER A 119 15.12 -12.84 -19.27
N ASN A 120 14.62 -13.28 -20.42
CA ASN A 120 13.27 -13.84 -20.59
C ASN A 120 13.15 -15.25 -19.96
N LYS A 121 13.91 -15.53 -18.89
CA LYS A 121 13.99 -16.84 -18.22
C LYS A 121 12.77 -17.11 -17.35
N PHE A 122 12.13 -16.06 -16.82
CA PHE A 122 10.96 -16.16 -15.95
C PHE A 122 9.84 -15.22 -16.42
N PRO A 123 9.29 -15.42 -17.64
CA PRO A 123 8.33 -14.48 -18.23
C PRO A 123 7.07 -14.29 -17.37
N ASN A 124 6.51 -15.37 -16.79
CA ASN A 124 5.32 -15.27 -15.96
C ASN A 124 5.63 -14.54 -14.65
N TYR A 125 6.77 -14.83 -14.01
CA TYR A 125 7.18 -14.16 -12.77
C TYR A 125 7.45 -12.67 -13.01
N ILE A 126 8.09 -12.33 -14.13
CA ILE A 126 8.32 -10.93 -14.52
C ILE A 126 7.00 -10.20 -14.73
N GLU A 127 6.01 -10.82 -15.38
CA GLU A 127 4.68 -10.23 -15.55
C GLU A 127 4.00 -10.00 -14.19
N HIS A 128 4.08 -10.97 -13.28
CA HIS A 128 3.56 -10.84 -11.92
C HIS A 128 4.21 -9.66 -11.18
N VAL A 129 5.54 -9.56 -11.21
CA VAL A 129 6.32 -8.46 -10.63
C VAL A 129 5.88 -7.11 -11.19
N LYS A 130 5.73 -7.00 -12.51
CA LYS A 130 5.27 -5.76 -13.17
C LYS A 130 3.87 -5.37 -12.73
N ARG A 131 2.93 -6.32 -12.70
CA ARG A 131 1.54 -6.09 -12.30
C ARG A 131 1.45 -5.60 -10.85
N ILE A 132 2.14 -6.26 -9.94
CA ILE A 132 2.17 -5.88 -8.53
C ILE A 132 2.88 -4.53 -8.36
N GLY A 133 4.03 -4.33 -9.02
CA GLY A 133 4.77 -3.07 -9.00
C GLY A 133 3.97 -1.87 -9.50
N ALA A 134 3.15 -2.03 -10.54
CA ALA A 134 2.28 -0.97 -11.06
C ALA A 134 1.24 -0.48 -10.03
N ILE A 135 0.75 -1.35 -9.16
CA ILE A 135 -0.18 -0.97 -8.08
C ILE A 135 0.51 0.01 -7.13
N PHE A 136 1.75 -0.29 -6.72
CA PHE A 136 2.53 0.61 -5.87
C PHE A 136 2.91 1.91 -6.60
N GLY A 137 3.26 1.83 -7.88
CA GLY A 137 3.55 3.01 -8.70
C GLY A 137 2.37 3.97 -8.77
N SER A 138 1.15 3.45 -8.95
CA SER A 138 -0.06 4.27 -9.00
C SER A 138 -0.32 5.02 -7.69
N THR A 139 -0.08 4.40 -6.53
CA THR A 139 -0.20 5.07 -5.23
C THR A 139 0.83 6.18 -5.05
N TYR A 140 2.08 5.97 -5.47
CA TYR A 140 3.11 7.01 -5.42
C TYR A 140 2.77 8.19 -6.34
N CYS A 141 2.29 7.92 -7.55
CA CYS A 141 1.82 8.97 -8.47
C CYS A 141 0.65 9.75 -7.86
N CYS A 142 -0.31 9.08 -7.20
CA CYS A 142 -1.40 9.74 -6.48
C CYS A 142 -0.88 10.58 -5.31
N GLU A 143 0.04 10.08 -4.49
CA GLU A 143 0.64 10.82 -3.37
C GLU A 143 1.39 12.08 -3.86
N GLN A 144 2.13 11.96 -4.97
CA GLN A 144 2.80 13.09 -5.59
C GLN A 144 1.80 14.10 -6.16
N LEU A 145 0.71 13.62 -6.78
CA LEU A 145 -0.38 14.47 -7.26
C LEU A 145 -1.04 15.25 -6.11
N PHE A 146 -1.37 14.58 -5.00
CA PHE A 146 -1.94 15.22 -3.82
C PHE A 146 -0.96 16.20 -3.16
N SER A 147 0.33 15.88 -3.14
CA SER A 147 1.37 16.77 -2.62
C SER A 147 1.48 18.04 -3.46
N LYS A 148 1.51 17.90 -4.79
CA LYS A 148 1.46 19.04 -5.74
C LYS A 148 0.17 19.85 -5.58
N MET A 149 -0.98 19.18 -5.46
CA MET A 149 -2.27 19.83 -5.22
C MET A 149 -2.27 20.66 -3.91
N LYS A 150 -1.76 20.09 -2.82
CA LYS A 150 -1.66 20.77 -1.52
C LYS A 150 -0.74 21.99 -1.59
N TYR A 151 0.37 21.88 -2.31
CA TYR A 151 1.28 23.00 -2.56
C TYR A 151 0.61 24.11 -3.37
N THR A 152 -0.02 23.78 -4.50
CA THR A 152 -0.74 24.72 -5.37
C THR A 152 -1.88 25.43 -4.65
N LYS A 153 -2.67 24.68 -3.85
CA LYS A 153 -3.81 25.23 -3.11
C LYS A 153 -3.40 26.11 -1.93
N SER A 154 -2.22 25.88 -1.32
CA SER A 154 -1.78 26.66 -0.15
C SER A 154 -0.95 27.90 -0.48
N ARG A 155 -0.27 27.96 -1.64
CA ARG A 155 0.71 29.02 -1.89
C ARG A 155 0.16 30.28 -2.56
N ILE A 156 -0.87 30.19 -3.41
CA ILE A 156 -1.34 31.37 -4.21
C ILE A 156 -2.88 31.51 -4.31
N ARG A 157 -3.71 30.50 -3.99
CA ARG A 157 -5.15 30.56 -4.34
C ARG A 157 -6.07 29.73 -3.42
N SER A 158 -6.78 30.39 -2.52
CA SER A 158 -7.81 29.75 -1.66
C SER A 158 -9.15 29.48 -2.37
N GLN A 159 -9.31 29.96 -3.61
CA GLN A 159 -10.51 29.76 -4.45
C GLN A 159 -10.10 29.20 -5.82
N LEU A 160 -9.98 27.88 -5.91
CA LEU A 160 -9.84 27.15 -7.17
C LEU A 160 -11.14 26.39 -7.39
N SER A 161 -11.86 26.70 -8.48
CA SER A 161 -12.95 25.85 -8.96
C SER A 161 -12.38 24.57 -9.61
N ASP A 162 -13.16 23.50 -9.64
CA ASP A 162 -12.71 22.16 -10.07
C ASP A 162 -12.06 22.13 -11.47
N ARG A 163 -12.52 22.99 -12.39
CA ARG A 163 -11.92 23.12 -13.74
C ARG A 163 -10.48 23.64 -13.68
N HIS A 164 -10.24 24.72 -12.94
CA HIS A 164 -8.90 25.28 -12.79
C HIS A 164 -7.94 24.32 -12.09
N LEU A 165 -8.47 23.50 -11.18
CA LEU A 165 -7.66 22.48 -10.51
C LEU A 165 -7.20 21.40 -11.50
N ASN A 166 -8.08 20.94 -12.38
CA ASN A 166 -7.73 19.94 -13.40
C ASN A 166 -6.65 20.46 -14.36
N ASP A 167 -6.80 21.69 -14.85
CA ASP A 167 -5.84 22.31 -15.78
C ASP A 167 -4.45 22.50 -15.14
N ILE A 168 -4.40 22.93 -13.88
CA ILE A 168 -3.12 23.09 -13.16
C ILE A 168 -2.46 21.74 -12.88
N LEU A 169 -3.24 20.70 -12.55
CA LEU A 169 -2.69 19.36 -12.34
C LEU A 169 -2.13 18.79 -13.65
N LEU A 170 -2.82 18.99 -14.78
CA LEU A 170 -2.35 18.58 -16.10
C LEU A 170 -1.01 19.26 -16.43
N LEU A 171 -0.94 20.60 -16.32
CA LEU A 171 0.29 21.37 -16.54
C LEU A 171 1.43 20.96 -15.61
N SER A 172 1.14 20.67 -14.34
CA SER A 172 2.14 20.29 -13.33
C SER A 172 2.64 18.84 -13.48
N THR A 173 1.95 18.01 -14.26
CA THR A 173 2.28 16.59 -14.49
C THR A 173 2.79 16.31 -15.89
N SER A 174 2.55 17.20 -16.85
CA SER A 174 3.16 17.15 -18.18
C SER A 174 4.57 17.74 -18.18
N SER A 175 5.52 17.08 -18.85
CA SER A 175 6.85 17.64 -19.18
C SER A 175 6.78 18.62 -20.37
N ILE A 176 5.68 19.36 -20.49
CA ILE A 176 5.52 20.36 -21.55
C ILE A 176 6.16 21.64 -21.01
N ASP A 177 7.34 21.96 -21.52
CA ASP A 177 7.93 23.28 -21.33
C ASP A 177 7.02 24.30 -22.04
N PRO A 178 6.62 25.40 -21.37
CA PRO A 178 5.91 26.47 -22.04
C PRO A 178 6.82 27.02 -23.13
N ASP A 179 6.34 27.01 -24.37
CA ASP A 179 6.97 27.70 -25.49
C ASP A 179 6.78 29.21 -25.23
N ILE A 180 7.86 29.91 -24.87
CA ILE A 180 7.87 31.36 -24.58
C ILE A 180 8.41 32.10 -25.79
#